data_AF-A0A9D6EM94-F1
#
_entry.id   AF-A0A9D6EM94-F1
#
_cell.length_a   1.000
_cell.length_b   1.000
_cell.length_c   1.000
_cell.angle_alpha   90.00
_cell.angle_beta   90.00
_cell.angle_gamma   90.00
#
_symmetry.space_group_name_H-M   'P 1'
#
loop_
_entity.id
_entity.type
_entity.pdbx_description
1 polymer ?
#
loop_
_entity_poly.entity_id
_entity_poly.type
_entity_poly.pdbx_seq_one_letter_code
_entity_poly.pdbx_strand_id
1 'polypeptide(L)'
;MDENNNPNPVGVPDYTNVEPKVVDKLAEAKKALAGPERAAKIEQAEHEREIKEESKELETKLAVIVKKKEQLELLWVKLDDEKTIIKQKMTPIVEQEAKVEAEETGLEKTENETGLPSEKHKIEANRRIVEDKRRSLEDAKWKLQAEIDVIDGKIAEQTASYQKLLDEEESLQAKLDAIKAELSV
;
A
#
# COMPACT_ATOMS: atom_id res chain seq x y z
N MET A 1 3.58 -16.13 90.68
CA MET A 1 4.41 -15.31 89.79
C MET A 1 4.86 -16.28 88.74
N ASP A 2 4.22 -16.30 87.58
CA ASP A 2 4.65 -17.13 86.45
C ASP A 2 4.37 -16.37 85.16
N GLU A 3 5.35 -16.47 84.28
CA GLU A 3 5.66 -15.56 83.20
C GLU A 3 4.78 -15.81 81.96
N ASN A 4 4.12 -14.76 81.48
CA ASN A 4 3.55 -14.75 80.14
C ASN A 4 4.67 -14.60 79.11
N ASN A 5 5.22 -15.73 78.66
CA ASN A 5 6.18 -15.78 77.55
C ASN A 5 5.45 -16.18 76.27
N ASN A 6 5.05 -15.19 75.47
CA ASN A 6 4.46 -15.39 74.15
C ASN A 6 5.59 -15.42 73.10
N PRO A 7 5.92 -16.56 72.46
CA PRO A 7 6.89 -16.57 71.39
C PRO A 7 6.29 -15.96 70.11
N ASN A 8 7.00 -14.96 69.60
CA ASN A 8 6.81 -14.32 68.30
C ASN A 8 6.58 -15.37 67.20
N PRO A 9 5.63 -15.20 66.26
CA PRO A 9 5.49 -16.10 65.13
C PRO A 9 6.71 -15.94 64.22
N VAL A 10 7.41 -17.06 64.02
CA VAL A 10 8.53 -17.21 63.09
C VAL A 10 8.07 -16.76 61.71
N GLY A 11 8.77 -15.76 61.15
CA GLY A 11 8.49 -15.20 59.84
C GLY A 11 8.38 -16.29 58.79
N VAL A 12 7.23 -16.37 58.14
CA VAL A 12 7.05 -17.14 56.92
C VAL A 12 7.97 -16.50 55.87
N PRO A 13 8.88 -17.24 55.23
CA PRO A 13 9.72 -16.66 54.19
C PRO A 13 8.82 -16.19 53.05
N ASP A 14 8.89 -14.90 52.74
CA ASP A 14 8.23 -14.30 51.59
C ASP A 14 9.00 -14.69 50.32
N TYR A 15 8.48 -15.66 49.59
CA TYR A 15 9.06 -16.16 48.33
C TYR A 15 8.62 -15.35 47.10
N THR A 16 8.09 -14.13 47.27
CA THR A 16 7.60 -13.32 46.13
C THR A 16 8.70 -12.72 45.25
N ASN A 17 9.98 -12.86 45.62
CA ASN A 17 11.10 -12.34 44.85
C ASN A 17 12.17 -13.40 44.58
N VAL A 18 11.81 -14.42 43.80
CA VAL A 18 12.76 -15.42 43.30
C VAL A 18 13.36 -14.90 42.00
N GLU A 19 14.69 -14.75 41.96
CA GLU A 19 15.43 -14.36 40.76
C GLU A 19 15.06 -15.25 39.56
N PRO A 20 14.88 -14.71 38.33
CA PRO A 20 14.41 -15.47 37.17
C PRO A 20 15.23 -16.73 36.88
N LYS A 21 16.55 -16.70 37.15
CA LYS A 21 17.46 -17.86 37.01
C LYS A 21 17.14 -19.05 37.90
N VAL A 22 16.45 -18.85 39.02
CA VAL A 22 16.09 -19.94 39.95
C VAL A 22 14.79 -20.59 39.51
N VAL A 23 13.87 -19.83 38.90
CA VAL A 23 12.60 -20.34 38.34
C VAL A 23 12.86 -21.30 37.18
N ASP A 24 13.77 -20.92 36.26
CA ASP A 24 14.17 -21.76 35.14
C ASP A 24 14.81 -23.08 35.61
N LYS A 25 15.72 -23.00 36.59
CA LYS A 25 16.36 -24.18 37.20
C LYS A 25 15.37 -25.10 37.92
N LEU A 26 14.32 -24.54 38.52
CA LEU A 26 13.30 -25.31 39.22
C LEU A 26 12.34 -26.00 38.24
N ALA A 27 12.05 -25.39 37.10
CA ALA A 27 11.31 -26.01 36.00
C ALA A 27 12.10 -27.17 35.38
N GLU A 28 13.39 -26.96 35.13
CA GLU A 28 14.31 -27.97 34.59
C GLU A 28 14.46 -29.18 35.53
N ALA A 29 14.64 -28.93 36.84
CA ALA A 29 14.69 -29.98 37.85
C ALA A 29 13.38 -30.78 37.98
N LYS A 30 12.21 -30.12 37.82
CA LYS A 30 10.90 -30.79 37.81
C LYS A 30 10.70 -31.63 36.54
N LYS A 31 11.17 -31.17 35.38
CA LYS A 31 11.15 -31.91 34.11
C LYS A 31 12.01 -33.19 34.20
N ALA A 32 13.16 -33.10 34.87
CA ALA A 32 14.02 -34.26 35.15
C ALA A 32 13.42 -35.27 36.16
N LEU A 33 12.62 -34.81 37.14
CA LEU A 33 12.00 -35.67 38.15
C LEU A 33 10.74 -36.41 37.68
N ALA A 34 10.08 -35.93 36.62
CA ALA A 34 8.78 -36.41 36.16
C ALA A 34 8.83 -37.72 35.33
N GLY A 35 10.03 -38.19 34.98
CA GLY A 35 10.25 -39.34 34.09
C GLY A 35 10.14 -38.97 32.60
N PRO A 36 10.75 -39.77 31.71
CA PRO A 36 10.90 -39.44 30.28
C PRO A 36 9.57 -39.23 29.56
N GLU A 37 8.53 -39.95 29.95
CA GLU A 37 7.21 -39.89 29.31
C GLU A 37 6.45 -38.58 29.59
N ARG A 38 6.58 -38.03 30.81
CA ARG A 38 5.99 -36.72 31.15
C ARG A 38 6.81 -35.57 30.59
N ALA A 39 8.13 -35.69 30.57
CA ALA A 39 9.00 -34.70 29.94
C ALA A 39 8.69 -34.55 28.44
N ALA A 40 8.54 -35.68 27.71
CA ALA A 40 8.17 -35.69 26.29
C ALA A 40 6.77 -35.09 26.04
N LYS A 41 5.77 -35.38 26.90
CA LYS A 41 4.43 -34.78 26.78
C LYS A 41 4.44 -33.26 27.00
N ILE A 42 5.25 -32.77 27.93
CA ILE A 42 5.39 -31.32 28.17
C ILE A 42 6.07 -30.67 26.97
N GLU A 43 7.16 -31.26 26.46
CA GLU A 43 7.88 -30.77 25.28
C GLU A 43 6.99 -30.74 24.03
N GLN A 44 6.20 -31.78 23.80
CA GLN A 44 5.24 -31.81 22.69
C GLN A 44 4.15 -30.73 22.85
N ALA A 45 3.62 -30.54 24.05
CA ALA A 45 2.62 -29.50 24.31
C ALA A 45 3.19 -28.08 24.20
N GLU A 46 4.46 -27.87 24.56
CA GLU A 46 5.19 -26.62 24.35
C GLU A 46 5.36 -26.34 22.86
N HIS A 47 5.84 -27.31 22.08
CA HIS A 47 5.99 -27.21 20.62
C HIS A 47 4.67 -26.92 19.92
N GLU A 48 3.60 -27.65 20.24
CA GLU A 48 2.26 -27.38 19.69
C GLU A 48 1.75 -25.98 20.02
N ARG A 49 2.09 -25.45 21.20
CA ARG A 49 1.68 -24.10 21.60
C ARG A 49 2.42 -23.05 20.77
N GLU A 50 3.73 -23.21 20.61
CA GLU A 50 4.57 -22.33 19.81
C GLU A 50 4.09 -22.28 18.35
N ILE A 51 3.84 -23.44 17.75
CA ILE A 51 3.32 -23.55 16.39
C ILE A 51 1.93 -22.88 16.25
N LYS A 52 1.03 -23.07 17.23
CA LYS A 52 -0.29 -22.41 17.21
C LYS A 52 -0.18 -20.89 17.32
N GLU A 53 0.76 -20.40 18.13
CA GLU A 53 1.01 -18.96 18.28
C GLU A 53 1.58 -18.38 16.99
N GLU A 54 2.55 -19.04 16.37
CA GLU A 54 3.10 -18.65 15.06
C GLU A 54 2.02 -18.65 13.96
N SER A 55 1.19 -19.70 13.89
CA SER A 55 0.07 -19.77 12.95
C SER A 55 -0.88 -18.58 13.09
N LYS A 56 -1.21 -18.21 14.33
CA LYS A 56 -2.10 -17.08 14.62
C LYS A 56 -1.48 -15.74 14.24
N GLU A 57 -0.17 -15.57 14.43
CA GLU A 57 0.55 -14.38 13.99
C GLU A 57 0.52 -14.24 12.46
N LEU A 58 0.76 -15.34 11.73
CA LEU A 58 0.71 -15.36 10.27
C LEU A 58 -0.70 -15.03 9.76
N GLU A 59 -1.75 -15.63 10.34
CA GLU A 59 -3.14 -15.31 9.99
C GLU A 59 -3.48 -13.83 10.23
N THR A 60 -2.96 -13.25 11.32
CA THR A 60 -3.14 -11.82 11.61
C THR A 60 -2.44 -10.96 10.56
N LYS A 61 -1.22 -11.30 10.15
CA LYS A 61 -0.48 -10.59 9.09
C LYS A 61 -1.21 -10.68 7.75
N LEU A 62 -1.69 -11.87 7.37
CA LEU A 62 -2.49 -12.07 6.16
C LEU A 62 -3.75 -11.21 6.16
N ALA A 63 -4.49 -11.16 7.27
CA ALA A 63 -5.67 -10.31 7.40
C ALA A 63 -5.35 -8.81 7.24
N VAL A 64 -4.19 -8.36 7.70
CA VAL A 64 -3.70 -6.98 7.49
C VAL A 64 -3.38 -6.74 6.01
N ILE A 65 -2.74 -7.69 5.33
CA ILE A 65 -2.42 -7.58 3.91
C ILE A 65 -3.69 -7.47 3.06
N VAL A 66 -4.72 -8.28 3.33
CA VAL A 66 -6.01 -8.21 2.64
C VAL A 66 -6.61 -6.80 2.73
N LYS A 67 -6.64 -6.21 3.94
CA LYS A 67 -7.14 -4.83 4.13
C LYS A 67 -6.31 -3.78 3.38
N LYS A 68 -4.99 -3.94 3.34
CA LYS A 68 -4.11 -3.03 2.59
C LYS A 68 -4.34 -3.14 1.08
N LYS A 69 -4.53 -4.34 0.55
CA LYS A 69 -4.85 -4.58 -0.86
C LYS A 69 -6.17 -3.91 -1.25
N GLU A 70 -7.22 -4.11 -0.44
CA GLU A 70 -8.53 -3.46 -0.67
C GLU A 70 -8.40 -1.93 -0.70
N GLN A 71 -7.61 -1.34 0.21
CA GLN A 71 -7.35 0.11 0.20
C GLN A 71 -6.65 0.58 -1.07
N LEU A 72 -5.68 -0.19 -1.58
CA LEU A 72 -4.99 0.13 -2.83
C LEU A 72 -5.92 -0.01 -4.04
N GLU A 73 -6.79 -1.03 -4.07
CA GLU A 73 -7.79 -1.22 -5.14
C GLU A 73 -8.78 -0.05 -5.20
N LEU A 74 -9.31 0.38 -4.05
CA LEU A 74 -10.19 1.55 -3.97
C LEU A 74 -9.50 2.84 -4.43
N LEU A 75 -8.22 2.99 -4.12
CA LEU A 75 -7.44 4.14 -4.53
C LEU A 75 -7.14 4.11 -6.03
N TRP A 76 -6.87 2.93 -6.58
CA TRP A 76 -6.67 2.73 -8.01
C TRP A 76 -7.92 3.11 -8.81
N VAL A 77 -9.11 2.67 -8.37
CA VAL A 77 -10.38 3.02 -9.01
C VAL A 77 -10.58 4.53 -9.02
N LYS A 78 -10.31 5.22 -7.91
CA LYS A 78 -10.42 6.69 -7.85
C LYS A 78 -9.48 7.39 -8.84
N LEU A 79 -8.23 6.92 -8.96
CA LEU A 79 -7.29 7.49 -9.90
C LEU A 79 -7.69 7.24 -11.36
N ASP A 80 -8.25 6.06 -11.66
CA ASP A 80 -8.75 5.76 -13.00
C ASP A 80 -9.98 6.61 -13.38
N ASP A 81 -10.88 6.84 -12.43
CA ASP A 81 -12.01 7.75 -12.59
C ASP A 81 -11.53 9.20 -12.82
N GLU A 82 -10.59 9.69 -12.02
CA GLU A 82 -9.97 11.01 -12.18
C GLU A 82 -9.32 11.16 -13.57
N LYS A 83 -8.55 10.15 -14.00
CA LYS A 83 -7.92 10.12 -15.34
C LYS A 83 -8.97 10.17 -16.45
N THR A 84 -10.07 9.43 -16.30
CA THR A 84 -11.17 9.41 -17.27
C THR A 84 -11.85 10.78 -17.37
N ILE A 85 -12.09 11.45 -16.25
CA ILE A 85 -12.66 12.80 -16.22
C ILE A 85 -11.74 13.80 -16.95
N ILE A 86 -10.42 13.73 -16.73
CA ILE A 86 -9.47 14.61 -17.41
C ILE A 86 -9.46 14.35 -18.92
N LYS A 87 -9.47 13.09 -19.35
CA LYS A 87 -9.59 12.74 -20.77
C LYS A 87 -10.86 13.29 -21.40
N GLN A 88 -12.00 13.19 -20.72
CA GLN A 88 -13.27 13.77 -21.18
C GLN A 88 -13.20 15.29 -21.33
N LYS A 89 -12.49 16.00 -20.45
CA LYS A 89 -12.23 17.45 -20.57
C LYS A 89 -11.27 17.79 -21.71
N MET A 90 -10.32 16.90 -22.01
CA MET A 90 -9.34 17.09 -23.07
C MET A 90 -9.93 16.92 -24.48
N THR A 91 -10.88 16.00 -24.66
CA THR A 91 -11.54 15.75 -25.95
C THR A 91 -12.04 17.02 -26.65
N PRO A 92 -12.88 17.88 -26.03
CA PRO A 92 -13.36 19.10 -26.70
C PRO A 92 -12.24 20.09 -27.04
N ILE A 93 -11.15 20.13 -26.27
CA ILE A 93 -9.99 20.98 -26.55
C ILE A 93 -9.29 20.51 -27.82
N VAL A 94 -9.06 19.20 -27.96
CA VAL A 94 -8.45 18.60 -29.14
C VAL A 94 -9.32 18.82 -30.39
N GLU A 95 -10.63 18.65 -30.27
CA GLU A 95 -11.55 18.92 -31.37
C GLU A 95 -11.57 20.41 -31.77
N GLN A 96 -11.46 21.31 -30.79
CA GLN A 96 -11.41 22.75 -31.04
C GLN A 96 -10.08 23.17 -31.66
N GLU A 97 -8.96 22.61 -31.19
CA GLU A 97 -7.62 22.82 -31.72
C GLU A 97 -7.56 22.47 -33.21
N ALA A 98 -8.08 21.28 -33.59
CA ALA A 98 -8.11 20.84 -34.98
C ALA A 98 -8.94 21.77 -35.88
N LYS A 99 -10.04 22.34 -35.38
CA LYS A 99 -10.85 23.33 -36.12
C LYS A 99 -10.08 24.63 -36.33
N VAL A 100 -9.37 25.10 -35.30
CA VAL A 100 -8.58 26.34 -35.35
C VAL A 100 -7.37 26.16 -36.27
N GLU A 101 -6.72 25.00 -36.26
CA GLU A 101 -5.61 24.67 -37.17
C GLU A 101 -6.07 24.64 -38.64
N ALA A 102 -7.26 24.09 -38.91
CA ALA A 102 -7.84 24.13 -40.25
C ALA A 102 -8.16 25.57 -40.72
N GLU A 103 -8.64 26.42 -39.81
CA GLU A 103 -8.87 27.85 -40.07
C GLU A 103 -7.55 28.59 -40.35
N GLU A 104 -6.51 28.34 -39.55
CA GLU A 104 -5.16 28.90 -39.73
C GLU A 104 -4.60 28.54 -41.10
N THR A 105 -4.66 27.27 -41.47
CA THR A 105 -4.21 26.75 -42.76
C THR A 105 -4.97 27.38 -43.93
N GLY A 106 -6.29 27.58 -43.76
CA GLY A 106 -7.13 28.26 -44.76
C GLY A 106 -6.75 29.73 -44.95
N LEU A 107 -6.47 30.44 -43.85
CA LEU A 107 -6.02 31.83 -43.90
C LEU A 107 -4.62 31.95 -44.53
N GLU A 108 -3.69 31.07 -44.18
CA GLU A 108 -2.35 31.03 -44.79
C GLU A 108 -2.42 30.81 -46.30
N LYS A 109 -3.26 29.87 -46.76
CA LYS A 109 -3.48 29.67 -48.19
C LYS A 109 -4.04 30.92 -48.87
N THR A 110 -5.05 31.54 -48.27
CA THR A 110 -5.66 32.77 -48.81
C THR A 110 -4.65 33.92 -48.84
N GLU A 111 -3.80 34.03 -47.82
CA GLU A 111 -2.72 35.02 -47.76
C GLU A 111 -1.73 34.87 -48.92
N ASN A 112 -1.36 33.62 -49.22
CA ASN A 112 -0.43 33.28 -50.31
C ASN A 112 -1.01 33.55 -51.71
N GLU A 113 -2.33 33.40 -51.87
CA GLU A 113 -3.04 33.64 -53.13
C GLU A 113 -3.39 35.13 -53.34
N THR A 114 -3.32 35.96 -52.29
CA THR A 114 -3.70 37.37 -52.34
C THR A 114 -2.59 38.25 -52.91
N GLY A 115 -2.85 38.87 -54.08
CA GLY A 115 -1.90 39.75 -54.75
C GLY A 115 -1.84 41.19 -54.21
N LEU A 116 -2.86 41.64 -53.47
CA LEU A 116 -2.94 43.01 -52.95
C LEU A 116 -2.30 43.11 -51.55
N PRO A 117 -1.28 43.96 -51.34
CA PRO A 117 -0.59 44.06 -50.04
C PRO A 117 -1.49 44.45 -48.86
N SER A 118 -2.47 45.33 -49.08
CA SER A 118 -3.38 45.78 -48.03
C SER A 118 -4.36 44.69 -47.57
N GLU A 119 -4.78 43.82 -48.49
CA GLU A 119 -5.62 42.66 -48.18
C GLU A 119 -4.80 41.56 -47.53
N LYS A 120 -3.58 41.33 -48.03
CA LYS A 120 -2.63 40.39 -47.44
C LYS A 120 -2.37 40.70 -45.96
N HIS A 121 -2.13 41.98 -45.62
CA HIS A 121 -1.91 42.37 -44.23
C HIS A 121 -3.14 42.12 -43.33
N LYS A 122 -4.37 42.29 -43.85
CA LYS A 122 -5.60 41.98 -43.10
C LYS A 122 -5.73 40.47 -42.85
N ILE A 123 -5.41 39.65 -43.85
CA ILE A 123 -5.44 38.19 -43.72
C ILE A 123 -4.39 37.73 -42.72
N GLU A 124 -3.16 38.27 -42.79
CA GLU A 124 -2.10 37.97 -41.82
C GLU A 124 -2.51 38.33 -40.39
N ALA A 125 -3.14 39.50 -40.18
CA ALA A 125 -3.62 39.92 -38.86
C ALA A 125 -4.67 38.93 -38.30
N ASN A 126 -5.58 38.45 -39.15
CA ASN A 126 -6.54 37.42 -38.76
C ASN A 126 -5.85 36.08 -38.48
N ARG A 127 -4.88 35.68 -39.31
CA ARG A 127 -4.10 34.45 -39.14
C ARG A 127 -3.41 34.44 -37.77
N ARG A 128 -2.81 35.56 -37.36
CA ARG A 128 -2.18 35.71 -36.03
C ARG A 128 -3.17 35.55 -34.87
N ILE A 129 -4.39 36.07 -34.99
CA ILE A 129 -5.44 35.89 -33.97
C ILE A 129 -5.81 34.40 -33.84
N VAL A 130 -5.88 33.69 -34.97
CA VAL A 130 -6.17 32.24 -35.00
C VAL A 130 -4.99 31.44 -34.42
N GLU A 131 -3.75 31.81 -34.75
CA GLU A 131 -2.53 31.22 -34.16
C GLU A 131 -2.50 31.38 -32.64
N ASP A 132 -2.77 32.57 -32.12
CA ASP A 132 -2.80 32.84 -30.67
C ASP A 132 -3.88 31.99 -29.97
N LYS A 133 -5.04 31.84 -30.61
CA LYS A 133 -6.10 30.95 -30.14
C LYS A 133 -5.65 29.48 -30.13
N ARG A 134 -4.96 29.01 -31.18
CA ARG A 134 -4.42 27.64 -31.24
C ARG A 134 -3.43 27.38 -30.11
N ARG A 135 -2.50 28.30 -29.88
CA ARG A 135 -1.53 28.23 -28.78
C ARG A 135 -2.22 28.14 -27.41
N SER A 136 -3.29 28.91 -27.19
CA SER A 136 -4.04 28.85 -25.94
C SER A 136 -4.70 27.46 -25.69
N LEU A 137 -5.13 26.79 -26.76
CA LEU A 137 -5.69 25.44 -26.70
C LEU A 137 -4.61 24.39 -26.47
N GLU A 138 -3.45 24.54 -27.12
CA GLU A 138 -2.27 23.71 -26.88
C GLU A 138 -1.83 23.80 -25.40
N ASP A 139 -1.71 25.00 -24.86
CA ASP A 139 -1.35 25.21 -23.45
C ASP A 139 -2.35 24.54 -22.50
N ALA A 140 -3.66 24.62 -22.81
CA ALA A 140 -4.70 23.96 -22.03
C ALA A 140 -4.59 22.43 -22.12
N LYS A 141 -4.36 21.88 -23.32
CA LYS A 141 -4.12 20.45 -23.55
C LYS A 141 -2.90 19.96 -22.77
N TRP A 142 -1.80 20.70 -22.80
CA TRP A 142 -0.56 20.35 -22.10
C TRP A 142 -0.74 20.32 -20.58
N LYS A 143 -1.50 21.26 -20.01
CA LYS A 143 -1.83 21.25 -18.57
C LYS A 143 -2.60 19.99 -18.18
N LEU A 144 -3.63 19.61 -18.95
CA LEU A 144 -4.39 18.39 -18.70
C LEU A 144 -3.53 17.13 -18.89
N GLN A 145 -2.63 17.12 -19.88
CA GLN A 145 -1.70 16.01 -20.07
C GLN A 145 -0.76 15.86 -18.87
N ALA A 146 -0.22 16.96 -18.34
CA ALA A 146 0.62 16.92 -17.15
C ALA A 146 -0.13 16.38 -15.92
N GLU A 147 -1.42 16.69 -15.78
CA GLU A 147 -2.27 16.09 -14.73
C GLU A 147 -2.43 14.57 -14.93
N ILE A 148 -2.62 14.10 -16.17
CA ILE A 148 -2.65 12.66 -16.49
C ILE A 148 -1.33 11.99 -16.13
N ASP A 149 -0.19 12.59 -16.47
CA ASP A 149 1.12 12.03 -16.20
C ASP A 149 1.38 11.85 -14.69
N VAL A 150 0.91 12.81 -13.87
CA VAL A 150 0.96 12.70 -12.41
C VAL A 150 0.10 11.54 -11.90
N ILE A 151 -1.10 11.36 -12.45
CA ILE A 151 -1.97 10.23 -12.09
C ILE A 151 -1.32 8.91 -12.49
N ASP A 152 -0.72 8.83 -13.67
CA ASP A 152 -0.04 7.62 -14.15
C ASP A 152 1.16 7.24 -13.27
N GLY A 153 1.91 8.23 -12.78
CA GLY A 153 2.92 8.02 -11.75
C GLY A 153 2.36 7.38 -10.48
N LYS A 154 1.24 7.91 -9.96
CA LYS A 154 0.59 7.37 -8.75
C LYS A 154 0.04 5.95 -8.97
N ILE A 155 -0.53 5.67 -10.14
CA ILE A 155 -1.01 4.33 -10.50
C ILE A 155 0.16 3.34 -10.54
N ALA A 156 1.30 3.73 -11.12
CA ALA A 156 2.49 2.89 -11.15
C ALA A 156 3.03 2.58 -9.76
N GLU A 157 3.10 3.57 -8.87
CA GLU A 157 3.50 3.40 -7.47
C GLU A 157 2.58 2.46 -6.69
N GLN A 158 1.26 2.58 -6.89
CA GLN A 158 0.27 1.70 -6.27
C GLN A 158 0.35 0.28 -6.79
N THR A 159 0.54 0.12 -8.10
CA THR A 159 0.70 -1.20 -8.73
C THR A 159 1.94 -1.91 -8.16
N ALA A 160 3.06 -1.20 -8.03
CA ALA A 160 4.26 -1.75 -7.41
C ALA A 160 4.06 -2.10 -5.93
N SER A 161 3.30 -1.28 -5.19
CA SER A 161 2.98 -1.54 -3.78
C SER A 161 2.04 -2.74 -3.63
N TYR A 162 1.07 -2.89 -4.52
CA TYR A 162 0.16 -4.01 -4.57
C TYR A 162 0.91 -5.32 -4.86
N GLN A 163 1.82 -5.30 -5.84
CA GLN A 163 2.63 -6.48 -6.16
C GLN A 163 3.47 -6.94 -4.96
N LYS A 164 4.08 -6.02 -4.21
CA LYS A 164 4.82 -6.36 -2.98
C LYS A 164 3.93 -7.05 -1.94
N LEU A 165 2.67 -6.63 -1.83
CA LEU A 165 1.71 -7.26 -0.91
C LEU A 165 1.30 -8.66 -1.39
N LEU A 166 1.19 -8.89 -2.70
CA LEU A 166 0.97 -10.23 -3.24
C LEU A 166 2.15 -11.16 -2.95
N ASP A 167 3.37 -10.69 -3.18
CA ASP A 167 4.58 -11.47 -2.91
C ASP A 167 4.71 -11.80 -1.40
N GLU A 168 4.36 -10.84 -0.54
CA GLU A 168 4.33 -11.03 0.92
C GLU A 168 3.24 -12.03 1.33
N GLU A 169 2.04 -11.91 0.76
CA GLU A 169 0.92 -12.83 1.00
C GLU A 169 1.28 -14.27 0.61
N GLU A 170 1.85 -14.47 -0.59
CA GLU A 170 2.28 -15.78 -1.07
C GLU A 170 3.32 -16.41 -0.13
N SER A 171 4.31 -15.63 0.31
CA SER A 171 5.34 -16.07 1.25
C SER A 171 4.77 -16.45 2.62
N LEU A 172 3.83 -15.66 3.16
CA LEU A 172 3.19 -15.95 4.44
C LEU A 172 2.24 -17.14 4.35
N GLN A 173 1.52 -17.29 3.23
CA GLN A 173 0.63 -18.42 2.99
C GLN A 173 1.42 -19.73 2.90
N ALA A 174 2.55 -19.72 2.18
CA ALA A 174 3.43 -20.89 2.10
C ALA A 174 3.96 -21.32 3.48
N LYS A 175 4.32 -20.35 4.34
CA LYS A 175 4.73 -20.63 5.73
C LYS A 175 3.59 -21.21 6.56
N LEU A 176 2.40 -20.63 6.44
CA LEU A 176 1.22 -21.10 7.16
C LEU A 176 0.83 -22.53 6.75
N ASP A 177 0.93 -22.84 5.46
CA ASP A 177 0.64 -24.17 4.93
C ASP A 177 1.68 -25.20 5.40
N ALA A 178 2.97 -24.82 5.49
CA ALA A 178 4.01 -25.68 6.05
C ALA A 178 3.77 -25.99 7.54
N ILE A 179 3.42 -24.97 8.33
CA ILE A 179 3.05 -25.12 9.76
C ILE A 179 1.82 -26.01 9.93
N LYS A 180 0.81 -25.84 9.09
CA LYS A 180 -0.40 -26.67 9.11
C LYS A 180 -0.10 -28.12 8.73
N ALA A 181 0.81 -28.34 7.78
CA ALA A 181 1.26 -29.69 7.43
C ALA A 181 1.94 -30.36 8.62
N GLU A 182 2.81 -29.65 9.36
CA GLU A 182 3.49 -30.16 10.56
C GLU A 182 2.51 -30.52 11.68
N LEU A 183 1.42 -29.76 11.86
CA LEU A 183 0.36 -30.06 12.84
C LEU A 183 -0.55 -31.23 12.43
N SER A 184 -0.56 -31.61 11.15
CA SER A 184 -1.42 -32.66 10.61
C SER A 184 -0.76 -34.04 10.53
N VAL A 185 0.53 -34.11 10.83
CA VAL A 185 1.34 -35.34 10.98
C VAL A 185 1.35 -35.79 12.43
#